data_AF-A0A101XMJ7-F1
#
_entry.id   AF-A0A101XMJ7-F1
#
_cell.length_a   1.000
_cell.length_b   1.000
_cell.length_c   1.000
_cell.angle_alpha   90.00
_cell.angle_beta   90.00
_cell.angle_gamma   90.00
#
_symmetry.space_group_name_H-M   'P 1'
#
loop_
_entity.id
_entity.type
_entity.pdbx_description
1 polymer ?
#
loop_
_entity_poly.entity_id
_entity_poly.type
_entity_poly.pdbx_seq_one_letter_code
_entity_poly.pdbx_strand_id
1 'polypeptide(L)'
;MELLWCDDLNVPLLDREVGARKCGSISIARITRPGDVRPAFPADIEITRKAVINEFNDEDLAKNLIPNNEVVLLNKIPGYADQADEVIVRGRIVGHRFYDIKKRMWRFRPLYEGVSEILALKRGYWAIINLNNLPERYDVHRDLVLEGSLPNTKYVHVAVATRDGRYHGVAKVMRNDRLRVIKSWRAKDRLPSPKPSSLEDFIELNRDYLERKARRAVDFLTKVFNEYRKPVVVSYSGGKDSLVTLDLTAQTGVKFYIVFNDTGLEPYETYENVKEVSKRYGAELIVASAGDSYWRAIREFGPPARDFRWCCKVIKLGPITNTLLNRFPLGYISVVGQRAYESFQRARIPRVSVSRWVTKDIVVAPIQDWTALEVWGYVLMKGLPYNKAYEYGFDRLGCVICPANELAELDAVSERYPSIYKRLEEIIREFSESQKLPREFVDYSLWRWR
;
A
#
# COMPACT_ATOMS: atom_id res chain seq x y z
N MET A 1 5.90 2.59 14.56
CA MET A 1 5.87 1.12 14.65
C MET A 1 7.32 0.67 14.54
N GLU A 2 7.68 -0.49 15.06
CA GLU A 2 9.03 -1.04 14.90
C GLU A 2 8.99 -2.11 13.81
N LEU A 3 9.87 -1.98 12.81
CA LEU A 3 10.16 -3.03 11.85
C LEU A 3 11.51 -3.63 12.21
N LEU A 4 11.53 -4.94 12.45
CA LEU A 4 12.75 -5.68 12.75
C LEU A 4 13.39 -6.13 11.43
N TRP A 5 14.72 -6.16 11.40
CA TRP A 5 15.48 -6.54 10.21
C TRP A 5 16.65 -7.42 10.60
N CYS A 6 16.83 -8.54 9.89
CA CYS A 6 18.00 -9.41 10.03
C CYS A 6 19.12 -8.83 9.16
N ASP A 7 20.15 -8.25 9.76
CA ASP A 7 21.22 -7.62 8.99
C ASP A 7 22.03 -8.66 8.20
N ASP A 8 22.15 -9.87 8.76
CA ASP A 8 22.89 -10.97 8.12
C ASP A 8 22.18 -11.51 6.89
N LEU A 9 20.86 -11.55 6.85
CA LEU A 9 20.11 -12.08 5.70
C LEU A 9 19.55 -10.97 4.82
N ASN A 10 19.69 -9.71 5.26
CA ASN A 10 19.14 -8.53 4.61
C ASN A 10 17.62 -8.64 4.31
N VAL A 11 16.86 -9.19 5.25
CA VAL A 11 15.40 -9.36 5.12
C VAL A 11 14.68 -8.96 6.41
N PRO A 12 13.38 -8.58 6.32
CA PRO A 12 12.61 -8.25 7.51
C PRO A 12 12.34 -9.47 8.40
N LEU A 13 12.17 -9.20 9.69
CA LEU A 13 11.83 -10.17 10.73
C LEU A 13 10.42 -9.91 11.25
N LEU A 14 9.59 -10.96 11.29
CA LEU A 14 8.22 -10.88 11.81
C LEU A 14 8.13 -11.08 13.32
N ASP A 15 9.17 -11.64 13.93
CA ASP A 15 9.18 -12.01 15.34
C ASP A 15 10.58 -11.92 15.96
N ARG A 16 10.64 -11.44 17.21
CA ARG A 16 11.91 -11.26 17.94
C ARG A 16 12.55 -12.60 18.31
N GLU A 17 11.76 -13.62 18.63
CA GLU A 17 12.29 -14.95 19.00
C GLU A 17 12.86 -15.70 17.80
N VAL A 18 12.28 -15.51 16.61
CA VAL A 18 12.88 -15.98 15.35
C VAL A 18 14.22 -15.27 15.13
N GLY A 19 14.25 -13.94 15.24
CA GLY A 19 15.47 -13.16 15.08
C GLY A 19 16.58 -13.60 16.03
N ALA A 20 16.29 -13.73 17.33
CA ALA A 20 17.28 -14.11 18.34
C ALA A 20 17.91 -15.49 18.11
N ARG A 21 17.23 -16.39 17.39
CA ARG A 21 17.72 -17.74 17.08
C ARG A 21 18.45 -17.83 15.75
N LYS A 22 18.11 -16.97 14.78
CA LYS A 22 18.52 -17.12 13.37
C LYS A 22 19.36 -15.96 12.82
N CYS A 23 19.49 -14.85 13.55
CA CYS A 23 20.25 -13.67 13.12
C CYS A 23 21.34 -13.33 14.14
N GLY A 24 22.56 -13.10 13.65
CA GLY A 24 23.69 -12.60 14.45
C GLY A 24 23.57 -11.10 14.75
N SER A 25 22.97 -10.31 13.85
CA SER A 25 22.65 -8.91 14.07
C SER A 25 21.21 -8.57 13.65
N ILE A 26 20.55 -7.78 14.50
CA ILE A 26 19.18 -7.30 14.27
C ILE A 26 19.17 -5.78 14.37
N SER A 27 18.63 -5.13 13.35
CA SER A 27 18.37 -3.70 13.36
C SER A 27 16.88 -3.40 13.42
N ILE A 28 16.55 -2.18 13.87
CA ILE A 28 15.17 -1.73 14.07
C ILE A 28 14.94 -0.43 13.31
N ALA A 29 14.08 -0.48 12.30
CA ALA A 29 13.56 0.70 11.64
C ALA A 29 12.31 1.21 12.36
N ARG A 30 12.33 2.47 12.79
CA ARG A 30 11.16 3.13 13.39
C ARG A 30 10.30 3.75 12.29
N ILE A 31 9.34 2.97 11.81
CA ILE A 31 8.49 3.34 10.67
C ILE A 31 7.26 4.15 11.10
N THR A 32 6.77 4.95 10.17
CA THR A 32 5.57 5.77 10.34
C THR A 32 4.32 4.91 10.53
N ARG A 33 3.39 5.31 11.41
CA ARG A 33 2.12 4.57 11.67
C ARG A 33 1.15 4.72 10.47
N PRO A 34 0.32 3.70 10.15
CA PRO A 34 0.05 2.49 10.95
C PRO A 34 1.16 1.42 10.91
N GLY A 35 2.11 1.51 9.97
CA GLY A 35 3.20 0.54 9.85
C GLY A 35 2.79 -0.74 9.15
N ASP A 36 1.83 -0.67 8.22
CA ASP A 36 1.32 -1.80 7.45
C ASP A 36 2.21 -2.09 6.23
N VAL A 37 3.46 -2.43 6.51
CA VAL A 37 4.52 -2.58 5.51
C VAL A 37 4.23 -3.73 4.56
N ARG A 38 4.60 -3.57 3.28
CA ARG A 38 4.56 -4.65 2.28
C ARG A 38 5.86 -4.70 1.47
N PRO A 39 6.16 -5.86 0.86
CA PRO A 39 7.17 -5.93 -0.20
C PRO A 39 6.86 -4.98 -1.36
N ALA A 40 7.90 -4.39 -1.94
CA ALA A 40 7.84 -3.76 -3.26
C ALA A 40 7.95 -4.83 -4.34
N PHE A 41 6.98 -4.85 -5.27
CA PHE A 41 7.07 -5.66 -6.48
C PHE A 41 7.93 -4.96 -7.56
N PRO A 42 8.29 -5.62 -8.66
CA PRO A 42 9.12 -5.02 -9.70
C PRO A 42 8.62 -3.65 -10.20
N ALA A 43 7.30 -3.48 -10.41
CA ALA A 43 6.74 -2.17 -10.79
C ALA A 43 6.92 -1.11 -9.68
N ASP A 44 6.80 -1.49 -8.40
CA ASP A 44 7.09 -0.57 -7.30
C ASP A 44 8.55 -0.11 -7.29
N ILE A 45 9.49 -1.02 -7.54
CA ILE A 45 10.91 -0.71 -7.64
C ILE A 45 11.13 0.30 -8.76
N GLU A 46 10.54 0.07 -9.93
CA GLU A 46 10.66 0.96 -11.09
C GLU A 46 10.05 2.34 -10.81
N ILE A 47 8.84 2.40 -10.25
CA ILE A 47 8.17 3.65 -9.83
C ILE A 47 9.07 4.42 -8.85
N THR A 48 9.67 3.73 -7.89
CA THR A 48 10.53 4.36 -6.88
C THR A 48 11.84 4.85 -7.47
N ARG A 49 12.47 4.09 -8.39
CA ARG A 49 13.66 4.53 -9.12
C ARG A 49 13.37 5.74 -9.99
N LYS A 50 12.25 5.74 -10.74
CA LYS A 50 11.77 6.89 -11.50
C LYS A 50 11.55 8.10 -10.59
N ALA A 51 11.00 7.91 -9.39
CA ALA A 51 10.85 8.99 -8.41
C ALA A 51 12.19 9.61 -7.99
N VAL A 52 13.23 8.79 -7.79
CA VAL A 52 14.59 9.28 -7.48
C VAL A 52 15.19 10.00 -8.69
N ILE A 53 15.05 9.45 -9.90
CA ILE A 53 15.54 10.07 -11.14
C ILE A 53 14.85 11.42 -11.38
N ASN A 54 13.53 11.49 -11.25
CA ASN A 54 12.76 12.73 -11.40
C ASN A 54 13.18 13.81 -10.40
N GLU A 55 13.66 13.40 -9.21
CA GLU A 55 14.10 14.34 -8.19
C GLU A 55 15.56 14.76 -8.35
N PHE A 56 16.45 13.82 -8.66
CA PHE A 56 17.91 14.02 -8.59
C PHE A 56 18.62 14.01 -9.94
N ASN A 57 17.92 13.66 -11.02
CA ASN A 57 18.46 13.50 -12.36
C ASN A 57 19.70 12.57 -12.41
N ASP A 58 19.67 11.47 -11.64
CA ASP A 58 20.79 10.54 -11.51
C ASP A 58 20.29 9.09 -11.40
N GLU A 59 20.51 8.31 -12.47
CA GLU A 59 20.10 6.90 -12.55
C GLU A 59 20.92 5.99 -11.63
N ASP A 60 22.21 6.23 -11.48
CA ASP A 60 23.05 5.39 -10.62
C ASP A 60 22.71 5.64 -9.16
N LEU A 61 22.39 6.88 -8.79
CA LEU A 61 21.86 7.16 -7.45
C LEU A 61 20.56 6.37 -7.20
N ALA A 62 19.66 6.32 -8.18
CA ALA A 62 18.43 5.54 -8.06
C ALA A 62 18.70 4.04 -7.90
N LYS A 63 19.65 3.47 -8.64
CA LYS A 63 20.06 2.05 -8.52
C LYS A 63 20.70 1.76 -7.15
N ASN A 64 21.52 2.69 -6.64
CA ASN A 64 22.18 2.54 -5.34
C ASN A 64 21.20 2.63 -4.16
N LEU A 65 20.30 3.62 -4.17
CA LEU A 65 19.30 3.78 -3.11
C LEU A 65 18.25 2.67 -3.16
N ILE A 66 17.85 2.26 -4.37
CA ILE A 66 16.77 1.29 -4.60
C ILE A 66 17.33 0.13 -5.44
N PRO A 67 18.00 -0.85 -4.82
CA PRO A 67 18.50 -2.05 -5.50
C PRO A 67 17.36 -2.93 -6.03
N ASN A 68 17.63 -3.73 -7.08
CA ASN A 68 16.65 -4.65 -7.69
C ASN A 68 16.87 -6.12 -7.30
N ASN A 69 18.01 -6.42 -6.68
CA ASN A 69 18.41 -7.75 -6.21
C ASN A 69 18.39 -7.86 -4.68
N GLU A 70 17.67 -6.95 -4.01
CA GLU A 70 17.49 -6.94 -2.56
C GLU A 70 16.01 -6.73 -2.21
N VAL A 71 15.63 -7.08 -0.99
CA VAL A 71 14.27 -6.85 -0.49
C VAL A 71 14.11 -5.36 -0.19
N VAL A 72 13.17 -4.72 -0.89
CA VAL A 72 12.72 -3.36 -0.61
C VAL A 72 11.30 -3.42 -0.07
N LEU A 73 11.04 -2.65 0.98
CA LEU A 73 9.72 -2.54 1.56
C LEU A 73 9.14 -1.15 1.40
N LEU A 74 7.82 -1.10 1.35
CA LEU A 74 7.04 0.13 1.27
C LEU A 74 6.06 0.18 2.44
N ASN A 75 6.04 1.33 3.09
CA ASN A 75 5.11 1.63 4.16
C ASN A 75 4.28 2.85 3.76
N LYS A 76 2.98 2.67 3.55
CA LYS A 76 2.08 3.77 3.19
C LYS A 76 2.03 4.80 4.31
N ILE A 77 2.23 6.07 3.97
CA ILE A 77 2.31 7.16 4.96
C ILE A 77 1.26 8.24 4.72
N PRO A 78 0.66 8.80 5.80
CA PRO A 78 -0.22 9.96 5.69
C PRO A 78 0.58 11.27 5.55
N GLY A 79 -0.13 12.37 5.28
CA GLY A 79 0.42 13.74 5.35
C GLY A 79 0.95 14.30 4.03
N TYR A 80 0.87 13.53 2.94
CA TYR A 80 1.06 14.02 1.58
C TYR A 80 -0.28 14.36 0.93
N ALA A 81 -0.24 15.16 -0.14
CA ALA A 81 -1.46 15.58 -0.85
C ALA A 81 -2.15 14.41 -1.57
N ASP A 82 -1.38 13.40 -1.98
CA ASP A 82 -1.85 12.18 -2.64
C ASP A 82 -0.96 11.00 -2.20
N GLN A 83 -0.83 9.94 -3.00
CA GLN A 83 -0.14 8.72 -2.58
C GLN A 83 1.33 8.98 -2.19
N ALA A 84 1.73 8.40 -1.06
CA ALA A 84 3.11 8.43 -0.59
C ALA A 84 3.46 7.18 0.24
N ASP A 85 4.69 6.71 0.07
CA ASP A 85 5.23 5.59 0.81
C ASP A 85 6.61 5.95 1.37
N GLU A 86 6.86 5.55 2.61
CA GLU A 86 8.18 5.46 3.20
C GLU A 86 8.87 4.22 2.63
N VAL A 87 10.08 4.42 2.09
CA VAL A 87 10.86 3.41 1.37
C VAL A 87 11.95 2.90 2.29
N ILE A 88 11.99 1.57 2.46
CA ILE A 88 12.86 0.90 3.40
C ILE A 88 13.76 -0.07 2.64
N VAL A 89 15.06 0.08 2.83
CA VAL A 89 16.11 -0.71 2.18
C VAL A 89 17.15 -1.05 3.24
N ARG A 90 17.57 -2.32 3.31
CA ARG A 90 18.55 -2.80 4.31
C ARG A 90 18.19 -2.44 5.75
N GLY A 91 16.90 -2.51 6.09
CA GLY A 91 16.41 -2.16 7.42
C GLY A 91 16.58 -0.69 7.78
N ARG A 92 16.74 0.21 6.81
CA ARG A 92 16.87 1.66 6.99
C ARG A 92 15.85 2.40 6.14
N ILE A 93 15.43 3.58 6.60
CA ILE A 93 14.53 4.44 5.82
C ILE A 93 15.40 5.28 4.90
N VAL A 94 15.26 5.09 3.59
CA VAL A 94 16.04 5.86 2.59
C VAL A 94 15.33 7.14 2.17
N GLY A 95 14.02 7.21 2.33
CA GLY A 95 13.24 8.38 1.96
C GLY A 95 11.78 8.07 1.78
N HIS A 96 11.05 9.07 1.28
CA HIS A 96 9.65 8.92 0.89
C HIS A 96 9.54 9.06 -0.62
N ARG A 97 8.87 8.12 -1.28
CA ARG A 97 8.33 8.34 -2.62
C ARG A 97 6.94 8.95 -2.48
N PHE A 98 6.60 9.94 -3.29
CA PHE A 98 5.30 10.60 -3.23
C PHE A 98 4.87 11.11 -4.59
N TYR A 99 3.57 11.17 -4.83
CA TYR A 99 3.01 11.66 -6.08
C TYR A 99 2.80 13.18 -6.04
N ASP A 100 3.39 13.90 -6.99
CA ASP A 100 3.22 15.35 -7.14
C ASP A 100 2.03 15.63 -8.07
N ILE A 101 0.89 15.96 -7.49
CA ILE A 101 -0.38 16.16 -8.22
C ILE A 101 -0.30 17.25 -9.29
N LYS A 102 0.57 18.26 -9.12
CA LYS A 102 0.70 19.36 -10.08
C LYS A 102 1.57 18.96 -11.26
N LYS A 103 2.60 18.16 -11.00
CA LYS A 103 3.51 17.66 -12.05
C LYS A 103 3.05 16.33 -12.66
N ARG A 104 2.05 15.67 -12.07
CA ARG A 104 1.58 14.31 -12.41
C ARG A 104 2.73 13.31 -12.53
N MET A 105 3.59 13.28 -11.52
CA MET A 105 4.71 12.36 -11.49
C MET A 105 5.11 11.99 -10.07
N TRP A 106 5.68 10.79 -9.94
CA TRP A 106 6.34 10.36 -8.73
C TRP A 106 7.64 11.14 -8.51
N ARG A 107 7.86 11.54 -7.26
CA ARG A 107 9.04 12.26 -6.79
C ARG A 107 9.55 11.65 -5.50
N PHE A 108 10.81 11.92 -5.17
CA PHE A 108 11.46 11.36 -4.00
C PHE A 108 11.86 12.46 -3.02
N ARG A 109 11.77 12.16 -1.72
CA ARG A 109 12.31 12.98 -0.65
C ARG A 109 13.27 12.12 0.17
N PRO A 110 14.58 12.30 0.06
CA PRO A 110 15.52 11.50 0.83
C PRO A 110 15.41 11.84 2.31
N LEU A 111 15.60 10.83 3.15
CA LEU A 111 15.60 10.97 4.60
C LEU A 111 16.67 10.06 5.20
N TYR A 112 17.10 10.42 6.41
CA TYR A 112 17.95 9.60 7.27
C TYR A 112 19.17 8.99 6.55
N GLU A 113 19.24 7.67 6.44
CA GLU A 113 20.35 6.95 5.81
C GLU A 113 20.41 7.22 4.30
N GLY A 114 19.30 7.51 3.62
CA GLY A 114 19.32 7.90 2.21
C GLY A 114 19.97 9.27 1.96
N VAL A 115 19.80 10.23 2.87
CA VAL A 115 20.56 11.51 2.82
C VAL A 115 22.05 11.26 3.05
N SER A 116 22.36 10.39 4.02
CA SER A 116 23.75 10.04 4.36
C SER A 116 24.44 9.35 3.19
N GLU A 117 23.73 8.48 2.46
CA GLU A 117 24.22 7.82 1.25
C GLU A 117 24.43 8.81 0.09
N ILE A 118 23.50 9.73 -0.14
CA ILE A 118 23.64 10.79 -1.17
C ILE A 118 24.90 11.63 -0.91
N LEU A 119 25.08 12.09 0.33
CA LEU A 119 26.23 12.91 0.74
C LEU A 119 27.55 12.13 0.61
N ALA A 120 27.52 10.85 0.98
CA ALA A 120 28.66 9.95 0.89
C ALA A 120 29.13 9.70 -0.54
N LEU A 121 28.19 9.48 -1.45
CA LEU A 121 28.46 9.23 -2.86
C LEU A 121 28.71 10.52 -3.64
N LYS A 122 28.35 11.69 -3.08
CA LYS A 122 28.38 13.00 -3.75
C LYS A 122 27.62 12.99 -5.08
N ARG A 123 26.47 12.29 -5.13
CA ARG A 123 25.65 12.10 -6.33
C ARG A 123 24.31 12.84 -6.27
N GLY A 124 23.71 13.12 -7.42
CA GLY A 124 22.49 13.94 -7.51
C GLY A 124 22.69 15.36 -6.93
N TYR A 125 21.81 15.75 -6.01
CA TYR A 125 21.81 17.08 -5.40
C TYR A 125 22.10 17.03 -3.91
N TRP A 126 23.20 17.67 -3.52
CA TRP A 126 23.69 17.69 -2.15
C TRP A 126 24.46 18.98 -1.84
N ALA A 127 24.59 19.33 -0.57
CA ALA A 127 25.37 20.50 -0.14
C ALA A 127 25.94 20.37 1.28
N ILE A 128 27.15 20.87 1.49
CA ILE A 128 27.77 21.08 2.80
C ILE A 128 27.60 22.54 3.18
N ILE A 129 26.99 22.79 4.34
CA ILE A 129 26.60 24.10 4.80
C ILE A 129 27.52 24.56 5.93
N ASN A 130 28.00 25.80 5.85
CA ASN A 130 28.82 26.47 6.85
C ASN A 130 28.00 26.91 8.07
N LEU A 131 27.31 25.97 8.69
CA LEU A 131 26.58 26.15 9.94
C LEU A 131 26.93 25.00 10.88
N ASN A 132 26.82 25.24 12.18
CA ASN A 132 27.02 24.22 13.21
C ASN A 132 25.74 23.40 13.49
N ASN A 133 24.60 23.85 12.99
CA ASN A 133 23.31 23.18 13.05
C ASN A 133 22.48 23.48 11.79
N LEU A 134 21.35 22.80 11.62
CA LEU A 134 20.42 23.00 10.50
C LEU A 134 19.01 23.29 11.04
N PRO A 135 18.71 24.53 11.47
CA PRO A 135 17.39 24.85 11.99
C PRO A 135 16.32 24.66 10.90
N GLU A 136 15.22 23.97 11.23
CA GLU A 136 14.12 23.78 10.29
C GLU A 136 13.48 25.12 9.92
N ARG A 137 12.99 25.23 8.67
CA ARG A 137 12.41 26.44 8.06
C ARG A 137 13.38 27.61 7.87
N TYR A 138 14.66 27.44 8.22
CA TYR A 138 15.69 28.42 7.95
C TYR A 138 16.06 28.45 6.47
N ASP A 139 16.29 29.65 5.94
CA ASP A 139 16.76 29.87 4.57
C ASP A 139 18.28 30.03 4.58
N VAL A 140 18.98 29.00 4.14
CA VAL A 140 20.42 29.04 3.94
C VAL A 140 20.72 29.83 2.67
N HIS A 141 21.50 30.90 2.84
CA HIS A 141 22.01 31.70 1.73
C HIS A 141 23.16 30.98 1.01
N ARG A 142 23.37 31.31 -0.26
CA ARG A 142 24.31 30.61 -1.15
C ARG A 142 25.78 30.75 -0.73
N ASP A 143 26.13 31.86 -0.07
CA ASP A 143 27.44 32.12 0.54
C ASP A 143 27.77 31.19 1.72
N LEU A 144 26.74 30.61 2.35
CA LEU A 144 26.91 29.59 3.39
C LEU A 144 27.07 28.17 2.81
N VAL A 145 26.97 27.98 1.50
CA VAL A 145 27.21 26.67 0.87
C VAL A 145 28.70 26.54 0.55
N LEU A 146 29.38 25.63 1.25
CA LEU A 146 30.82 25.41 1.09
C LEU A 146 31.14 24.56 -0.15
N GLU A 147 30.34 23.51 -0.35
CA GLU A 147 30.50 22.54 -1.43
C GLU A 147 29.13 21.96 -1.75
N GLY A 148 28.85 21.64 -3.01
CA GLY A 148 27.61 20.94 -3.36
C GLY A 148 27.27 20.95 -4.85
N SER A 149 26.33 20.07 -5.20
CA SER A 149 25.64 20.03 -6.48
C SER A 149 24.19 20.49 -6.25
N LEU A 150 23.81 21.66 -6.78
CA LEU A 150 22.49 22.25 -6.58
C LEU A 150 21.66 22.21 -7.87
N PRO A 151 20.36 21.94 -7.80
CA PRO A 151 19.50 21.95 -8.97
C PRO A 151 19.18 23.38 -9.41
N ASN A 152 19.06 23.58 -10.71
CA ASN A 152 18.54 24.84 -11.30
C ASN A 152 17.01 24.95 -11.18
N THR A 153 16.33 23.83 -10.89
CA THR A 153 14.88 23.75 -10.79
C THR A 153 14.41 24.01 -9.36
N LYS A 154 13.40 24.87 -9.22
CA LYS A 154 12.80 25.24 -7.93
C LYS A 154 12.07 24.06 -7.29
N TYR A 155 12.02 24.06 -5.96
CA TYR A 155 11.32 23.09 -5.11
C TYR A 155 11.80 21.63 -5.26
N VAL A 156 13.00 21.45 -5.81
CA VAL A 156 13.73 20.17 -5.79
C VAL A 156 14.44 20.02 -4.45
N HIS A 157 14.44 18.81 -3.91
CA HIS A 157 15.09 18.47 -2.66
C HIS A 157 16.60 18.37 -2.83
N VAL A 158 17.33 18.80 -1.80
CA VAL A 158 18.79 18.74 -1.73
C VAL A 158 19.16 18.09 -0.40
N ALA A 159 20.01 17.06 -0.44
CA ALA A 159 20.59 16.47 0.77
C ALA A 159 21.61 17.44 1.38
N VAL A 160 21.49 17.78 2.66
CA VAL A 160 22.39 18.78 3.27
C VAL A 160 23.07 18.23 4.51
N ALA A 161 24.31 18.66 4.74
CA ALA A 161 25.04 18.41 5.98
C ALA A 161 25.69 19.69 6.52
N THR A 162 25.91 19.75 7.83
CA THR A 162 26.77 20.77 8.43
C THR A 162 28.23 20.52 8.08
N ARG A 163 29.06 21.57 8.14
CA ARG A 163 30.51 21.48 7.86
C ARG A 163 31.23 20.42 8.71
N ASP A 164 30.78 20.24 9.96
CA ASP A 164 31.34 19.24 10.88
C ASP A 164 30.72 17.83 10.73
N GLY A 165 29.78 17.66 9.79
CA GLY A 165 29.08 16.41 9.53
C GLY A 165 28.14 15.95 10.65
N ARG A 166 27.92 16.74 11.72
CA ARG A 166 27.12 16.32 12.87
C ARG A 166 25.63 16.28 12.60
N TYR A 167 25.14 17.11 11.68
CA TYR A 167 23.74 17.19 11.32
C TYR A 167 23.55 16.96 9.84
N HIS A 168 22.58 16.11 9.52
CA HIS A 168 22.05 15.91 8.18
C HIS A 168 20.67 16.54 8.08
N GLY A 169 20.24 16.83 6.85
CA GLY A 169 18.91 17.30 6.59
C GLY A 169 18.54 17.22 5.14
N VAL A 170 17.32 17.65 4.87
CA VAL A 170 16.81 17.83 3.52
C VAL A 170 16.34 19.26 3.37
N ALA A 171 16.89 19.96 2.38
CA ALA A 171 16.49 21.30 2.00
C ALA A 171 15.71 21.30 0.69
N LYS A 172 15.07 22.42 0.35
CA LYS A 172 14.51 22.67 -0.98
C LYS A 172 15.05 23.97 -1.54
N VAL A 173 15.32 23.99 -2.85
CA VAL A 173 15.64 25.24 -3.56
C VAL A 173 14.40 26.14 -3.62
N MET A 174 14.52 27.35 -3.08
CA MET A 174 13.47 28.38 -3.04
C MET A 174 13.69 29.45 -4.12
N ARG A 175 12.85 30.49 -4.12
CA ARG A 175 13.08 31.68 -4.95
C ARG A 175 14.38 32.38 -4.49
N ASN A 176 15.17 32.88 -5.42
CA ASN A 176 16.49 33.52 -5.22
C ASN A 176 17.62 32.56 -4.81
N ASP A 177 17.57 31.29 -5.25
CA ASP A 177 18.61 30.27 -5.04
C ASP A 177 18.95 29.99 -3.56
N ARG A 178 18.03 30.29 -2.63
CA ARG A 178 18.16 29.95 -1.21
C ARG A 178 17.75 28.51 -0.96
N LEU A 179 18.41 27.85 -0.02
CA LEU A 179 18.04 26.49 0.42
C LEU A 179 17.21 26.58 1.70
N ARG A 180 15.91 26.30 1.62
CA ARG A 180 15.07 26.20 2.81
C ARG A 180 15.21 24.82 3.43
N VAL A 181 15.71 24.74 4.66
CA VAL A 181 15.79 23.50 5.42
C VAL A 181 14.38 23.01 5.74
N ILE A 182 13.98 21.86 5.21
CA ILE A 182 12.64 21.29 5.41
C ILE A 182 12.61 20.42 6.66
N LYS A 183 13.68 19.65 6.90
CA LYS A 183 13.82 18.78 8.07
C LYS A 183 15.30 18.51 8.32
N SER A 184 15.70 18.41 9.58
CA SER A 184 17.05 18.06 9.97
C SER A 184 17.09 17.10 11.16
N TRP A 185 18.20 16.39 11.32
CA TRP A 185 18.43 15.43 12.38
C TRP A 185 19.94 15.26 12.61
N ARG A 186 20.32 14.63 13.73
CA ARG A 186 21.71 14.19 13.91
C ARG A 186 22.07 13.21 12.82
N ALA A 187 23.25 13.36 12.22
CA ALA A 187 23.72 12.53 11.14
C ALA A 187 23.54 11.03 11.43
N LYS A 188 23.14 10.31 10.39
CA LYS A 188 23.00 8.86 10.40
C LYS A 188 24.18 8.24 9.67
N ASP A 189 24.43 6.98 9.95
CA ASP A 189 25.39 6.21 9.19
C ASP A 189 24.91 6.04 7.74
N ARG A 190 25.84 5.65 6.88
CA ARG A 190 25.55 5.25 5.50
C ARG A 190 24.67 4.00 5.49
N LEU A 191 24.11 3.68 4.32
CA LEU A 191 23.44 2.40 4.19
C LEU A 191 24.42 1.26 4.47
N PRO A 192 23.98 0.17 5.13
CA PRO A 192 24.77 -1.04 5.23
C PRO A 192 25.23 -1.49 3.84
N SER A 193 26.37 -2.19 3.77
CA SER A 193 26.91 -2.67 2.49
C SER A 193 25.88 -3.51 1.72
N PRO A 194 25.88 -3.43 0.37
CA PRO A 194 24.98 -4.23 -0.45
C PRO A 194 25.07 -5.72 -0.14
N LYS A 195 23.91 -6.36 0.01
CA LYS A 195 23.79 -7.79 0.21
C LYS A 195 22.55 -8.32 -0.50
N PRO A 196 22.69 -9.18 -1.51
CA PRO A 196 21.55 -9.77 -2.18
C PRO A 196 20.62 -10.48 -1.20
N SER A 197 19.32 -10.37 -1.43
CA SER A 197 18.28 -10.97 -0.61
C SER A 197 16.99 -11.08 -1.40
N SER A 198 16.19 -12.11 -1.17
CA SER A 198 14.92 -12.30 -1.84
C SER A 198 13.74 -12.48 -0.89
N LEU A 199 12.53 -12.54 -1.46
CA LEU A 199 11.34 -12.86 -0.66
C LEU A 199 11.33 -14.32 -0.21
N GLU A 200 12.02 -15.21 -0.92
CA GLU A 200 12.28 -16.58 -0.48
C GLU A 200 13.14 -16.60 0.79
N ASP A 201 14.22 -15.82 0.87
CA ASP A 201 15.02 -15.69 2.09
C ASP A 201 14.17 -15.19 3.28
N PHE A 202 13.31 -14.20 3.03
CA PHE A 202 12.35 -13.69 4.00
C PHE A 202 11.39 -14.79 4.49
N ILE A 203 10.87 -15.60 3.57
CA ILE A 203 9.96 -16.70 3.89
C ILE A 203 10.67 -17.75 4.72
N GLU A 204 11.85 -18.22 4.32
CA GLU A 204 12.59 -19.26 5.05
C GLU A 204 12.97 -18.83 6.47
N LEU A 205 13.40 -17.58 6.62
CA LEU A 205 13.70 -17.02 7.94
C LEU A 205 12.46 -17.07 8.86
N ASN A 206 11.30 -16.66 8.32
CA ASN A 206 10.07 -16.45 9.09
C ASN A 206 9.06 -17.61 9.04
N ARG A 207 9.39 -18.73 8.37
CA ARG A 207 8.50 -19.88 8.12
C ARG A 207 7.80 -20.38 9.38
N ASP A 208 8.57 -20.67 10.44
CA ASP A 208 8.02 -21.19 11.70
C ASP A 208 7.00 -20.23 12.33
N TYR A 209 7.22 -18.92 12.21
CA TYR A 209 6.31 -17.90 12.73
C TYR A 209 5.01 -17.87 11.92
N LEU A 210 5.11 -17.84 10.59
CA LEU A 210 3.96 -17.82 9.68
C LEU A 210 3.08 -19.08 9.86
N GLU A 211 3.70 -20.25 9.98
CA GLU A 211 2.97 -21.52 10.21
C GLU A 211 2.30 -21.56 11.59
N ARG A 212 2.95 -21.07 12.65
CA ARG A 212 2.31 -20.92 13.97
C ARG A 212 1.13 -19.95 13.92
N LYS A 213 1.30 -18.81 13.24
CA LYS A 213 0.25 -17.78 13.13
C LYS A 213 -0.95 -18.29 12.33
N ALA A 214 -0.70 -19.03 11.25
CA ALA A 214 -1.74 -19.69 10.46
C ALA A 214 -2.50 -20.74 11.28
N ARG A 215 -1.81 -21.64 11.99
CA ARG A 215 -2.46 -22.63 12.88
C ARG A 215 -3.40 -21.99 13.89
N ARG A 216 -2.96 -20.92 14.57
CA ARG A 216 -3.80 -20.17 15.51
C ARG A 216 -5.07 -19.59 14.85
N ALA A 217 -4.97 -19.17 13.60
CA ALA A 217 -6.12 -18.66 12.85
C ALA A 217 -7.08 -19.79 12.45
N VAL A 218 -6.58 -20.95 12.05
CA VAL A 218 -7.37 -22.16 11.76
C VAL A 218 -8.08 -22.67 13.01
N ASP A 219 -7.40 -22.74 14.15
CA ASP A 219 -7.98 -23.14 15.44
C ASP A 219 -9.10 -22.18 15.86
N PHE A 220 -8.88 -20.87 15.69
CA PHE A 220 -9.88 -19.84 15.94
C PHE A 220 -11.12 -20.01 15.06
N LEU A 221 -10.94 -20.20 13.74
CA LEU A 221 -12.04 -20.44 12.81
C LEU A 221 -12.82 -21.70 13.19
N THR A 222 -12.11 -22.79 13.48
CA THR A 222 -12.71 -24.08 13.87
C THR A 222 -13.60 -23.93 15.12
N LYS A 223 -13.11 -23.19 16.13
CA LYS A 223 -13.91 -22.89 17.34
C LYS A 223 -15.20 -22.14 17.00
N VAL A 224 -15.09 -21.07 16.19
CA VAL A 224 -16.24 -20.23 15.81
C VAL A 224 -17.25 -21.03 14.98
N PHE A 225 -16.80 -21.85 14.04
CA PHE A 225 -17.70 -22.68 13.21
C PHE A 225 -18.46 -23.71 14.06
N ASN A 226 -17.79 -24.33 15.04
CA ASN A 226 -18.40 -25.29 15.96
C ASN A 226 -19.40 -24.66 16.93
N GLU A 227 -19.18 -23.39 17.30
CA GLU A 227 -20.05 -22.62 18.19
C GLU A 227 -21.36 -22.22 17.48
N TYR A 228 -21.27 -21.61 16.30
CA TYR A 228 -22.46 -21.08 15.61
C TYR A 228 -23.18 -22.10 14.72
N ARG A 229 -22.48 -23.11 14.20
CA ARG A 229 -23.04 -24.21 13.39
C ARG A 229 -23.94 -23.74 12.23
N LYS A 230 -23.53 -22.68 11.52
CA LYS A 230 -24.21 -22.16 10.34
C LYS A 230 -23.39 -22.40 9.07
N PRO A 231 -23.99 -22.30 7.87
CA PRO A 231 -23.24 -22.32 6.61
C PRO A 231 -22.09 -21.30 6.63
N VAL A 232 -20.91 -21.71 6.17
CA VAL A 232 -19.72 -20.86 6.10
C VAL A 232 -19.61 -20.26 4.69
N VAL A 233 -19.52 -18.94 4.62
CA VAL A 233 -19.39 -18.18 3.38
C VAL A 233 -18.15 -17.30 3.47
N VAL A 234 -17.17 -17.55 2.61
CA VAL A 234 -15.96 -16.73 2.51
C VAL A 234 -16.18 -15.62 1.50
N SER A 235 -16.06 -14.36 1.95
CA SER A 235 -16.14 -13.19 1.07
C SER A 235 -14.81 -13.00 0.34
N TYR A 236 -14.73 -13.50 -0.90
CA TYR A 236 -13.53 -13.44 -1.72
C TYR A 236 -13.60 -12.26 -2.68
N SER A 237 -12.67 -11.30 -2.56
CA SER A 237 -12.64 -10.11 -3.42
C SER A 237 -11.60 -10.19 -4.54
N GLY A 238 -10.87 -11.30 -4.65
CA GLY A 238 -9.65 -11.40 -5.47
C GLY A 238 -8.45 -10.65 -4.88
N GLY A 239 -8.54 -10.16 -3.64
CA GLY A 239 -7.43 -9.52 -2.94
C GLY A 239 -6.64 -10.49 -2.08
N LYS A 240 -5.38 -10.16 -1.79
CA LYS A 240 -4.46 -10.98 -0.99
C LYS A 240 -5.02 -11.37 0.38
N ASP A 241 -5.70 -10.44 1.06
CA ASP A 241 -6.20 -10.65 2.41
C ASP A 241 -7.35 -11.66 2.41
N SER A 242 -8.27 -11.52 1.44
CA SER A 242 -9.36 -12.47 1.23
C SER A 242 -8.87 -13.86 0.82
N LEU A 243 -7.75 -13.93 0.06
CA LEU A 243 -7.12 -15.19 -0.35
C LEU A 243 -6.55 -15.95 0.85
N VAL A 244 -5.88 -15.25 1.77
CA VAL A 244 -5.40 -15.86 3.02
C VAL A 244 -6.56 -16.37 3.85
N THR A 245 -7.64 -15.60 4.01
CA THR A 245 -8.79 -16.08 4.80
C THR A 245 -9.50 -17.27 4.19
N LEU A 246 -9.52 -17.36 2.86
CA LEU A 246 -10.08 -18.50 2.15
C LEU A 246 -9.21 -19.75 2.38
N ASP A 247 -7.90 -19.63 2.20
CA ASP A 247 -6.97 -20.75 2.44
C ASP A 247 -7.01 -21.24 3.90
N LEU A 248 -7.08 -20.33 4.87
CA LEU A 248 -7.23 -20.68 6.28
C LEU A 248 -8.59 -21.35 6.58
N THR A 249 -9.67 -20.92 5.90
CA THR A 249 -10.99 -21.56 6.02
C THR A 249 -10.98 -22.97 5.43
N ALA A 250 -10.35 -23.16 4.27
CA ALA A 250 -10.25 -24.46 3.65
C ALA A 250 -9.49 -25.47 4.53
N GLN A 251 -8.46 -25.01 5.26
CA GLN A 251 -7.71 -25.84 6.20
C GLN A 251 -8.51 -26.33 7.41
N THR A 252 -9.67 -25.74 7.73
CA THR A 252 -10.53 -26.28 8.80
C THR A 252 -11.28 -27.54 8.36
N GLY A 253 -11.26 -27.89 7.06
CA GLY A 253 -12.00 -29.02 6.51
C GLY A 253 -13.52 -28.84 6.47
N VAL A 254 -14.04 -27.65 6.78
CA VAL A 254 -15.48 -27.38 6.74
C VAL A 254 -15.95 -27.23 5.30
N LYS A 255 -17.19 -27.62 4.99
CA LYS A 255 -17.82 -27.21 3.73
C LYS A 255 -18.08 -25.70 3.78
N PHE A 256 -17.59 -24.97 2.78
CA PHE A 256 -17.80 -23.53 2.65
C PHE A 256 -18.20 -23.14 1.22
N TYR A 257 -18.74 -21.93 1.10
CA TYR A 257 -19.07 -21.28 -0.15
C TYR A 257 -18.17 -20.08 -0.35
N ILE A 258 -17.81 -19.78 -1.59
CA ILE A 258 -17.12 -18.55 -1.95
C ILE A 258 -18.17 -17.57 -2.46
N VAL A 259 -18.23 -16.37 -1.89
CA VAL A 259 -19.02 -15.28 -2.48
C VAL A 259 -18.09 -14.24 -3.10
N PHE A 260 -18.33 -13.93 -4.37
CA PHE A 260 -17.69 -12.83 -5.09
C PHE A 260 -18.74 -11.78 -5.43
N ASN A 261 -18.51 -10.55 -5.00
CA ASN A 261 -19.37 -9.42 -5.33
C ASN A 261 -18.83 -8.70 -6.56
N ASP A 262 -19.37 -9.04 -7.72
CA ASP A 262 -19.02 -8.48 -9.01
C ASP A 262 -19.67 -7.10 -9.18
N THR A 263 -18.86 -6.04 -9.04
CA THR A 263 -19.34 -4.67 -9.24
C THR A 263 -19.38 -4.27 -10.71
N GLY A 264 -18.79 -5.07 -11.60
CA GLY A 264 -18.54 -4.73 -13.00
C GLY A 264 -17.39 -3.74 -13.19
N LEU A 265 -16.62 -3.45 -12.13
CA LEU A 265 -15.58 -2.43 -12.10
C LEU A 265 -14.22 -2.95 -11.60
N GLU A 266 -14.09 -4.25 -11.38
CA GLU A 266 -12.86 -4.89 -10.91
C GLU A 266 -11.78 -4.91 -12.02
N PRO A 267 -10.49 -5.01 -11.66
CA PRO A 267 -9.43 -5.36 -12.61
C PRO A 267 -9.79 -6.65 -13.36
N TYR A 268 -9.47 -6.72 -14.66
CA TYR A 268 -9.72 -7.94 -15.46
C TYR A 268 -9.07 -9.18 -14.82
N GLU A 269 -7.88 -9.00 -14.26
CA GLU A 269 -7.12 -10.02 -13.53
C GLU A 269 -7.88 -10.58 -12.32
N THR A 270 -8.80 -9.81 -11.72
CA THR A 270 -9.65 -10.25 -10.61
C THR A 270 -10.60 -11.35 -11.03
N TYR A 271 -11.22 -11.22 -12.21
CA TYR A 271 -12.17 -12.22 -12.69
C TYR A 271 -11.47 -13.55 -13.02
N GLU A 272 -10.28 -13.49 -13.61
CA GLU A 272 -9.45 -14.68 -13.86
C GLU A 272 -9.03 -15.34 -12.54
N ASN A 273 -8.57 -14.54 -11.59
CA ASN A 273 -8.13 -15.01 -10.29
C ASN A 273 -9.26 -15.66 -9.48
N VAL A 274 -10.46 -15.08 -9.49
CA VAL A 274 -11.64 -15.66 -8.81
C VAL A 274 -11.99 -17.03 -9.38
N LYS A 275 -11.93 -17.20 -10.71
CA LYS A 275 -12.16 -18.49 -11.37
C LYS A 275 -11.08 -19.51 -10.99
N GLU A 276 -9.80 -19.11 -11.04
CA GLU A 276 -8.68 -19.98 -10.67
C GLU A 276 -8.78 -20.45 -9.22
N VAL A 277 -9.04 -19.53 -8.29
CA VAL A 277 -9.16 -19.81 -6.86
C VAL A 277 -10.36 -20.71 -6.58
N SER A 278 -11.54 -20.41 -7.12
CA SER A 278 -12.72 -21.27 -6.93
C SER A 278 -12.45 -22.70 -7.40
N LYS A 279 -11.79 -22.87 -8.57
CA LYS A 279 -11.39 -24.19 -9.08
C LYS A 279 -10.37 -24.88 -8.16
N ARG A 280 -9.36 -24.16 -7.69
CA ARG A 280 -8.30 -24.72 -6.82
C ARG A 280 -8.85 -25.29 -5.51
N TYR A 281 -9.83 -24.64 -4.90
CA TYR A 281 -10.40 -25.09 -3.62
C TYR A 281 -11.64 -25.99 -3.78
N GLY A 282 -12.16 -26.16 -4.99
CA GLY A 282 -13.36 -26.99 -5.23
C GLY A 282 -14.62 -26.50 -4.52
N ALA A 283 -14.67 -25.22 -4.14
CA ALA A 283 -15.79 -24.61 -3.42
C ALA A 283 -16.76 -23.92 -4.38
N GLU A 284 -18.06 -24.02 -4.10
CA GLU A 284 -19.12 -23.39 -4.90
C GLU A 284 -18.95 -21.86 -4.89
N LEU A 285 -18.88 -21.28 -6.09
CA LEU A 285 -18.81 -19.83 -6.28
C LEU A 285 -20.21 -19.24 -6.45
N ILE A 286 -20.59 -18.38 -5.51
CA ILE A 286 -21.79 -17.55 -5.55
C ILE A 286 -21.39 -16.17 -6.05
N VAL A 287 -21.92 -15.74 -7.20
CA VAL A 287 -21.67 -14.42 -7.75
C VAL A 287 -22.84 -13.49 -7.45
N ALA A 288 -22.58 -12.40 -6.74
CA ALA A 288 -23.51 -11.29 -6.58
C ALA A 288 -23.13 -10.19 -7.58
N SER A 289 -23.85 -10.10 -8.71
CA SER A 289 -23.52 -9.15 -9.78
C SER A 289 -24.39 -7.90 -9.71
N ALA A 290 -23.75 -6.74 -9.87
CA ALA A 290 -24.42 -5.44 -9.98
C ALA A 290 -24.87 -5.10 -11.41
N GLY A 291 -24.41 -5.82 -12.44
CA GLY A 291 -24.64 -5.49 -13.85
C GLY A 291 -24.26 -4.04 -14.18
N ASP A 292 -25.07 -3.35 -14.98
CA ASP A 292 -24.82 -1.96 -15.39
C ASP A 292 -25.28 -0.91 -14.35
N SER A 293 -25.56 -1.32 -13.11
CA SER A 293 -26.17 -0.43 -12.10
C SER A 293 -25.30 0.76 -11.72
N TYR A 294 -23.97 0.64 -11.76
CA TYR A 294 -23.07 1.76 -11.56
C TYR A 294 -23.30 2.86 -12.60
N TRP A 295 -23.32 2.48 -13.88
CA TRP A 295 -23.36 3.39 -15.01
C TRP A 295 -24.71 4.07 -15.18
N ARG A 296 -25.80 3.42 -14.76
CA ARG A 296 -27.12 4.06 -14.65
C ARG A 296 -27.14 5.06 -13.49
N ALA A 297 -26.69 4.64 -12.31
CA ALA A 297 -26.75 5.46 -11.10
C ALA A 297 -25.85 6.70 -11.16
N ILE A 298 -24.67 6.64 -11.81
CA ILE A 298 -23.80 7.82 -11.96
C ILE A 298 -24.44 8.94 -12.80
N ARG A 299 -25.32 8.59 -13.76
CA ARG A 299 -26.07 9.58 -14.55
C ARG A 299 -27.18 10.25 -13.75
N GLU A 300 -27.70 9.58 -12.71
CA GLU A 300 -28.76 10.10 -11.83
C GLU A 300 -28.18 10.89 -10.65
N PHE A 301 -27.20 10.31 -9.95
CA PHE A 301 -26.66 10.87 -8.70
C PHE A 301 -25.40 11.74 -8.91
N GLY A 302 -24.85 11.76 -10.12
CA GLY A 302 -23.52 12.32 -10.38
C GLY A 302 -22.38 11.42 -9.89
N PRO A 303 -21.12 11.89 -9.98
CA PRO A 303 -19.95 11.15 -9.51
C PRO A 303 -20.10 10.66 -8.07
N PRO A 304 -19.68 9.42 -7.76
CA PRO A 304 -19.47 9.03 -6.37
C PRO A 304 -18.25 9.76 -5.81
N ALA A 305 -18.27 10.07 -4.51
CA ALA A 305 -17.16 10.72 -3.83
C ALA A 305 -16.71 9.93 -2.59
N ARG A 306 -15.57 10.31 -1.99
CA ARG A 306 -14.98 9.67 -0.81
C ARG A 306 -15.88 9.79 0.41
N ASP A 307 -16.63 10.88 0.51
CA ASP A 307 -17.65 11.23 1.50
C ASP A 307 -19.08 10.91 1.02
N PHE A 308 -19.31 10.88 -0.29
CA PHE A 308 -20.60 10.52 -0.90
C PHE A 308 -20.54 9.17 -1.66
N ARG A 309 -20.31 8.08 -0.92
CA ARG A 309 -20.11 6.72 -1.45
C ARG A 309 -21.40 5.98 -1.81
N TRP A 310 -22.30 6.60 -2.58
CA TRP A 310 -23.54 5.94 -3.03
C TRP A 310 -23.26 4.64 -3.79
N CYS A 311 -22.14 4.59 -4.54
CA CYS A 311 -21.75 3.42 -5.32
C CYS A 311 -21.64 2.16 -4.46
N CYS A 312 -21.08 2.25 -3.24
CA CYS A 312 -20.96 1.11 -2.33
C CYS A 312 -22.33 0.53 -1.95
N LYS A 313 -23.37 1.36 -1.81
CA LYS A 313 -24.73 0.88 -1.54
C LYS A 313 -25.31 0.17 -2.76
N VAL A 314 -25.20 0.80 -3.93
CA VAL A 314 -25.83 0.35 -5.18
C VAL A 314 -25.19 -0.92 -5.73
N ILE A 315 -23.85 -1.02 -5.75
CA ILE A 315 -23.15 -2.10 -6.47
C ILE A 315 -22.44 -3.10 -5.56
N LYS A 316 -22.38 -2.84 -4.25
CA LYS A 316 -21.81 -3.79 -3.28
C LYS A 316 -22.86 -4.31 -2.32
N LEU A 317 -23.40 -3.44 -1.46
CA LEU A 317 -24.28 -3.86 -0.39
C LEU A 317 -25.61 -4.44 -0.90
N GLY A 318 -26.26 -3.78 -1.86
CA GLY A 318 -27.52 -4.26 -2.44
C GLY A 318 -27.40 -5.66 -3.06
N PRO A 319 -26.52 -5.85 -4.06
CA PRO A 319 -26.34 -7.14 -4.72
C PRO A 319 -25.97 -8.27 -3.77
N ILE A 320 -24.95 -8.08 -2.92
CA ILE A 320 -24.48 -9.13 -2.02
C ILE A 320 -25.54 -9.53 -0.99
N THR A 321 -26.26 -8.55 -0.43
CA THR A 321 -27.29 -8.81 0.58
C THR A 321 -28.46 -9.59 -0.03
N ASN A 322 -28.94 -9.19 -1.20
CA ASN A 322 -30.02 -9.90 -1.88
C ASN A 322 -29.62 -11.34 -2.22
N THR A 323 -28.44 -11.54 -2.81
CA THR A 323 -27.95 -12.88 -3.18
C THR A 323 -27.81 -13.80 -1.96
N LEU A 324 -27.18 -13.31 -0.87
CA LEU A 324 -26.93 -14.14 0.31
C LEU A 324 -28.19 -14.39 1.15
N LEU A 325 -29.11 -13.44 1.27
CA LEU A 325 -30.38 -13.66 1.96
C LEU A 325 -31.25 -14.70 1.24
N ASN A 326 -31.28 -14.68 -0.10
CA ASN A 326 -32.01 -15.68 -0.87
C ASN A 326 -31.37 -17.07 -0.77
N ARG A 327 -30.05 -17.16 -0.70
CA ARG A 327 -29.33 -18.43 -0.59
C ARG A 327 -29.33 -19.00 0.84
N PHE A 328 -29.25 -18.14 1.85
CA PHE A 328 -29.09 -18.51 3.26
C PHE A 328 -30.08 -17.75 4.17
N PRO A 329 -31.40 -17.98 4.06
CA PRO A 329 -32.43 -17.23 4.78
C PRO A 329 -32.38 -17.39 6.31
N LEU A 330 -31.73 -18.45 6.81
CA LEU A 330 -31.53 -18.73 8.24
C LEU A 330 -30.22 -18.13 8.80
N GLY A 331 -29.49 -17.37 7.96
CA GLY A 331 -28.21 -16.73 8.28
C GLY A 331 -27.01 -17.65 8.04
N TYR A 332 -25.84 -17.04 8.02
CA TYR A 332 -24.57 -17.69 7.71
C TYR A 332 -23.42 -17.05 8.50
N ILE A 333 -22.24 -17.69 8.46
CA ILE A 333 -20.98 -17.13 8.94
C ILE A 333 -20.26 -16.52 7.75
N SER A 334 -20.09 -15.20 7.74
CA SER A 334 -19.30 -14.46 6.77
C SER A 334 -17.85 -14.37 7.21
N VAL A 335 -16.95 -15.08 6.54
CA VAL A 335 -15.50 -14.96 6.76
C VAL A 335 -14.95 -13.86 5.87
N VAL A 336 -14.27 -12.87 6.47
CA VAL A 336 -13.78 -11.66 5.78
C VAL A 336 -12.29 -11.43 5.99
N GLY A 337 -11.61 -10.96 4.94
CA GLY A 337 -10.18 -10.58 4.96
C GLY A 337 -9.86 -9.23 5.63
N GLN A 338 -10.63 -8.83 6.64
CA GLN A 338 -10.44 -7.55 7.31
C GLN A 338 -9.20 -7.57 8.23
N ARG A 339 -8.43 -6.47 8.23
CA ARG A 339 -7.27 -6.29 9.14
C ARG A 339 -7.31 -4.96 9.88
N ALA A 340 -6.79 -4.94 11.10
CA ALA A 340 -6.71 -3.76 11.96
C ALA A 340 -5.82 -2.66 11.35
N TYR A 341 -4.78 -3.06 10.64
CA TYR A 341 -3.78 -2.15 10.07
C TYR A 341 -4.25 -1.40 8.81
N GLU A 342 -5.43 -1.75 8.26
CA GLU A 342 -6.00 -1.05 7.09
C GLU A 342 -6.47 0.38 7.42
N SER A 343 -7.04 0.60 8.61
CA SER A 343 -7.47 1.93 9.07
C SER A 343 -7.77 1.97 10.57
N PHE A 344 -7.81 3.17 11.15
CA PHE A 344 -8.21 3.38 12.54
C PHE A 344 -9.60 2.84 12.87
N GLN A 345 -10.54 2.88 11.91
CA GLN A 345 -11.88 2.33 12.11
C GLN A 345 -11.84 0.81 12.17
N ARG A 346 -11.07 0.17 11.28
CA ARG A 346 -10.91 -1.29 11.23
C ARG A 346 -10.23 -1.83 12.49
N ALA A 347 -9.27 -1.10 13.06
CA ALA A 347 -8.58 -1.48 14.29
C ALA A 347 -9.51 -1.65 15.50
N ARG A 348 -10.69 -1.00 15.50
CA ARG A 348 -11.68 -1.07 16.58
C ARG A 348 -12.71 -2.19 16.41
N ILE A 349 -12.72 -2.87 15.26
CA ILE A 349 -13.70 -3.91 14.98
C ILE A 349 -13.25 -5.23 15.64
N PRO A 350 -14.10 -5.91 16.42
CA PRO A 350 -13.76 -7.19 17.03
C PRO A 350 -13.63 -8.29 15.96
N ARG A 351 -12.90 -9.36 16.29
CA ARG A 351 -12.69 -10.51 15.38
C ARG A 351 -13.97 -11.28 15.04
N VAL A 352 -14.96 -11.23 15.93
CA VAL A 352 -16.30 -11.78 15.71
C VAL A 352 -17.29 -10.65 15.99
N SER A 353 -18.24 -10.45 15.08
CA SER A 353 -19.30 -9.46 15.21
C SER A 353 -20.58 -9.93 14.54
N VAL A 354 -21.70 -9.27 14.83
CA VAL A 354 -22.95 -9.45 14.08
C VAL A 354 -22.95 -8.45 12.93
N SER A 355 -23.42 -8.88 11.75
CA SER A 355 -23.54 -7.98 10.60
C SER A 355 -24.47 -6.82 10.93
N ARG A 356 -24.04 -5.61 10.56
CA ARG A 356 -24.83 -4.38 10.74
C ARG A 356 -26.04 -4.32 9.83
N TRP A 357 -26.05 -5.12 8.75
CA TRP A 357 -27.07 -5.09 7.71
C TRP A 357 -28.06 -6.24 7.85
N VAL A 358 -27.62 -7.37 8.38
CA VAL A 358 -28.43 -8.58 8.55
C VAL A 358 -28.14 -9.16 9.93
N THR A 359 -29.04 -8.94 10.89
CA THR A 359 -28.84 -9.31 12.30
C THR A 359 -28.63 -10.80 12.57
N LYS A 360 -28.95 -11.66 11.61
CA LYS A 360 -28.78 -13.12 11.70
C LYS A 360 -27.38 -13.60 11.29
N ASP A 361 -26.54 -12.73 10.74
CA ASP A 361 -25.26 -13.10 10.14
C ASP A 361 -24.10 -12.79 11.08
N ILE A 362 -23.17 -13.74 11.19
CA ILE A 362 -21.96 -13.61 12.01
C ILE A 362 -20.80 -13.27 11.09
N VAL A 363 -20.10 -12.17 11.36
CA VAL A 363 -18.91 -11.75 10.61
C VAL A 363 -17.66 -12.12 11.40
N VAL A 364 -16.73 -12.83 10.75
CA VAL A 364 -15.51 -13.37 11.34
C VAL A 364 -14.29 -12.89 10.56
N ALA A 365 -13.38 -12.20 11.24
CA ALA A 365 -12.12 -11.71 10.71
C ALA A 365 -10.93 -12.49 11.33
N PRO A 366 -10.53 -13.63 10.73
CA PRO A 366 -9.51 -14.48 11.31
C PRO A 366 -8.11 -13.85 11.29
N ILE A 367 -7.86 -12.91 10.39
CA ILE A 367 -6.57 -12.23 10.20
C ILE A 367 -6.56 -10.79 10.71
N GLN A 368 -7.48 -10.44 11.62
CA GLN A 368 -7.63 -9.07 12.11
C GLN A 368 -6.32 -8.44 12.63
N ASP A 369 -5.45 -9.23 13.27
CA ASP A 369 -4.17 -8.81 13.83
C ASP A 369 -2.98 -9.05 12.89
N TRP A 370 -3.22 -9.37 11.61
CA TRP A 370 -2.16 -9.60 10.63
C TRP A 370 -1.74 -8.29 9.96
N THR A 371 -0.44 -8.13 9.74
CA THR A 371 0.14 -7.06 8.91
C THR A 371 0.18 -7.46 7.44
N ALA A 372 0.32 -6.49 6.53
CA ALA A 372 0.44 -6.77 5.10
C ALA A 372 1.67 -7.62 4.78
N LEU A 373 2.78 -7.46 5.53
CA LEU A 373 3.98 -8.26 5.37
C LEU A 373 3.76 -9.73 5.76
N GLU A 374 2.97 -9.99 6.80
CA GLU A 374 2.59 -11.36 7.21
C GLU A 374 1.66 -12.01 6.18
N VAL A 375 0.69 -11.24 5.67
CA VAL A 375 -0.21 -11.71 4.61
C VAL A 375 0.57 -12.09 3.37
N TRP A 376 1.48 -11.22 2.90
CA TRP A 376 2.32 -11.52 1.74
C TRP A 376 3.26 -12.69 2.00
N GLY A 377 3.91 -12.73 3.18
CA GLY A 377 4.76 -13.85 3.57
C GLY A 377 4.00 -15.17 3.52
N TYR A 378 2.78 -15.21 4.03
CA TYR A 378 1.93 -16.40 3.98
C TYR A 378 1.53 -16.79 2.55
N VAL A 379 1.05 -15.83 1.75
CA VAL A 379 0.65 -16.05 0.34
C VAL A 379 1.78 -16.67 -0.45
N LEU A 380 2.99 -16.12 -0.33
CA LEU A 380 4.17 -16.58 -1.05
C LEU A 380 4.68 -17.92 -0.50
N MET A 381 4.74 -18.08 0.83
CA MET A 381 5.15 -19.34 1.48
C MET A 381 4.29 -20.53 1.04
N LYS A 382 2.99 -20.32 0.82
CA LYS A 382 2.04 -21.36 0.42
C LYS A 382 1.87 -21.48 -1.11
N GLY A 383 2.52 -20.63 -1.90
CA GLY A 383 2.35 -20.58 -3.35
C GLY A 383 0.89 -20.39 -3.76
N LEU A 384 0.18 -19.46 -3.08
CA LEU A 384 -1.21 -19.17 -3.39
C LEU A 384 -1.31 -18.31 -4.66
N PRO A 385 -2.32 -18.54 -5.52
CA PRO A 385 -2.48 -17.78 -6.75
C PRO A 385 -3.06 -16.41 -6.42
N TYR A 386 -2.19 -15.44 -6.13
CA TYR A 386 -2.61 -14.06 -5.90
C TYR A 386 -2.91 -13.36 -7.22
N ASN A 387 -3.72 -12.31 -7.14
CA ASN A 387 -4.12 -11.53 -8.31
C ASN A 387 -2.93 -10.71 -8.87
N LYS A 388 -2.59 -10.93 -10.13
CA LYS A 388 -1.45 -10.30 -10.80
C LYS A 388 -1.52 -8.77 -10.88
N ALA A 389 -2.70 -8.17 -10.65
CA ALA A 389 -2.81 -6.71 -10.55
C ALA A 389 -1.86 -6.11 -9.49
N TYR A 390 -1.53 -6.83 -8.41
CA TYR A 390 -0.52 -6.37 -7.44
C TYR A 390 0.87 -6.12 -8.06
N GLU A 391 1.21 -6.80 -9.16
CA GLU A 391 2.50 -6.64 -9.84
C GLU A 391 2.59 -5.36 -10.65
N TYR A 392 1.48 -4.66 -10.88
CA TYR A 392 1.43 -3.39 -11.62
C TYR A 392 1.53 -2.16 -10.70
N GLY A 393 1.81 -2.35 -9.41
CA GLY A 393 1.96 -1.25 -8.43
C GLY A 393 0.69 -0.93 -7.64
N PHE A 394 -0.40 -1.67 -7.84
CA PHE A 394 -1.60 -1.54 -7.01
C PHE A 394 -1.34 -2.15 -5.62
N ASP A 395 -1.52 -1.37 -4.53
CA ASP A 395 -1.35 -1.84 -3.15
C ASP A 395 -2.63 -2.50 -2.58
N ARG A 396 -3.77 -2.19 -3.19
CA ARG A 396 -5.12 -2.63 -2.84
C ARG A 396 -5.88 -2.89 -4.13
N LEU A 397 -6.71 -3.94 -4.12
CA LEU A 397 -7.57 -4.27 -5.25
C LEU A 397 -9.03 -4.00 -4.89
N GLY A 398 -9.75 -3.41 -5.84
CA GLY A 398 -11.13 -3.00 -5.70
C GLY A 398 -11.66 -2.50 -7.06
N CYS A 399 -12.65 -1.62 -7.05
CA CYS A 399 -13.13 -1.01 -8.29
C CYS A 399 -12.03 -0.10 -8.87
N VAL A 400 -11.65 -0.26 -10.14
CA VAL A 400 -10.54 0.50 -10.76
C VAL A 400 -10.83 2.01 -10.85
N ILE A 401 -12.10 2.39 -10.92
CA ILE A 401 -12.56 3.79 -10.92
C ILE A 401 -13.14 4.23 -9.56
N CYS A 402 -12.64 3.67 -8.45
CA CYS A 402 -13.16 4.02 -7.13
C CYS A 402 -12.77 5.46 -6.74
N PRO A 403 -13.67 6.27 -6.17
CA PRO A 403 -13.30 7.59 -5.65
C PRO A 403 -12.30 7.53 -4.49
N ALA A 404 -12.14 6.37 -3.85
CA ALA A 404 -11.16 6.16 -2.80
C ALA A 404 -9.73 5.98 -3.32
N ASN A 405 -9.54 5.70 -4.63
CA ASN A 405 -8.22 5.60 -5.24
C ASN A 405 -7.52 6.96 -5.15
N GLU A 406 -6.21 6.93 -4.93
CA GLU A 406 -5.36 8.11 -5.06
C GLU A 406 -5.24 8.55 -6.54
N LEU A 407 -4.84 9.79 -6.79
CA LEU A 407 -4.67 10.28 -8.17
C LEU A 407 -3.59 9.49 -8.91
N ALA A 408 -2.50 9.15 -8.22
CA ALA A 408 -1.45 8.28 -8.77
C ALA A 408 -2.00 6.93 -9.26
N GLU A 409 -2.94 6.35 -8.51
CA GLU A 409 -3.60 5.09 -8.84
C GLU A 409 -4.56 5.27 -10.03
N LEU A 410 -5.32 6.37 -10.07
CA LEU A 410 -6.18 6.69 -11.22
C LEU A 410 -5.38 6.90 -12.51
N ASP A 411 -4.18 7.47 -12.43
CA ASP A 411 -3.30 7.62 -13.58
C ASP A 411 -2.83 6.27 -14.09
N ALA A 412 -2.43 5.36 -13.20
CA ALA A 412 -2.11 3.98 -13.56
C ALA A 412 -3.33 3.24 -14.16
N VAL A 413 -4.54 3.50 -13.64
CA VAL A 413 -5.79 2.95 -14.19
C VAL A 413 -6.07 3.50 -15.59
N SER A 414 -5.80 4.77 -15.85
CA SER A 414 -6.04 5.38 -17.17
C SER A 414 -5.18 4.75 -18.26
N GLU A 415 -3.95 4.34 -17.91
CA GLU A 415 -3.03 3.64 -18.80
C GLU A 415 -3.41 2.16 -18.95
N ARG A 416 -3.75 1.48 -17.85
CA ARG A 416 -3.93 0.02 -17.84
C ARG A 416 -5.33 -0.43 -18.22
N TYR A 417 -6.34 0.35 -17.83
CA TYR A 417 -7.76 0.08 -18.06
C TYR A 417 -8.39 1.27 -18.81
N PRO A 418 -7.89 1.63 -20.01
CA PRO A 418 -8.27 2.88 -20.69
C PRO A 418 -9.76 2.92 -21.08
N SER A 419 -10.38 1.77 -21.38
CA SER A 419 -11.78 1.69 -21.79
C SER A 419 -12.74 2.17 -20.69
N ILE A 420 -12.59 1.61 -19.49
CA ILE A 420 -13.44 1.94 -18.35
C ILE A 420 -13.14 3.33 -17.80
N TYR A 421 -11.86 3.75 -17.84
CA TYR A 421 -11.46 5.08 -17.41
C TYR A 421 -12.02 6.16 -18.35
N LYS A 422 -11.94 5.99 -19.67
CA LYS A 422 -12.52 6.93 -20.65
C LYS A 422 -14.04 7.08 -20.48
N ARG A 423 -14.76 5.97 -20.29
CA ARG A 423 -16.21 6.01 -20.04
C ARG A 423 -16.54 6.80 -18.77
N LEU A 424 -15.75 6.66 -17.71
CA LEU A 424 -15.90 7.50 -16.52
C LEU A 424 -15.62 8.96 -16.86
N GLU A 425 -14.47 9.25 -17.48
CA GLU A 425 -14.03 10.61 -17.79
C GLU A 425 -15.05 11.39 -18.61
N GLU A 426 -15.65 10.77 -19.64
CA GLU A 426 -16.72 11.35 -20.45
C GLU A 426 -17.92 11.78 -19.58
N ILE A 427 -18.41 10.89 -18.72
CA ILE A 427 -19.54 11.18 -17.81
C ILE A 427 -19.18 12.29 -16.82
N ILE A 428 -17.95 12.31 -16.31
CA ILE A 428 -17.49 13.36 -15.39
C ILE A 428 -17.38 14.71 -16.11
N ARG A 429 -16.94 14.73 -17.37
CA ARG A 429 -16.90 15.95 -18.19
C ARG A 429 -18.30 16.48 -18.46
N GLU A 430 -19.23 15.63 -18.89
CA GLU A 430 -20.65 15.98 -19.06
C GLU A 430 -21.25 16.58 -17.77
N PHE A 431 -21.00 15.92 -16.62
CA PHE A 431 -21.43 16.42 -15.33
C PHE A 431 -20.81 17.77 -14.99
N SER A 432 -19.49 17.93 -15.17
CA SER A 432 -18.76 19.16 -14.90
C SER A 432 -19.31 20.33 -15.71
N GLU A 433 -19.58 20.12 -17.01
CA GLU A 433 -20.15 21.13 -17.89
C GLU A 433 -21.57 21.53 -17.46
N SER A 434 -22.41 20.55 -17.12
CA SER A 434 -23.78 20.79 -16.65
C SER A 434 -23.82 21.64 -15.36
N GLN A 435 -22.83 21.44 -14.48
CA GLN A 435 -22.69 22.14 -13.20
C GLN A 435 -21.83 23.41 -13.28
N LYS A 436 -21.30 23.76 -14.47
CA LYS A 436 -20.37 24.90 -14.69
C LYS A 436 -19.15 24.86 -13.76
N LEU A 437 -18.62 23.66 -13.53
CA LEU A 437 -17.44 23.44 -12.68
C LEU A 437 -16.14 23.73 -13.46
N PRO A 438 -15.07 24.16 -12.76
CA PRO A 438 -13.78 24.49 -13.38
C PRO A 438 -13.09 23.23 -13.94
N ARG A 439 -12.18 23.40 -14.91
CA ARG A 439 -11.47 22.27 -15.56
C ARG A 439 -10.71 21.41 -14.57
N GLU A 440 -10.18 22.04 -13.53
CA GLU A 440 -9.49 21.41 -12.40
C GLU A 440 -10.33 20.33 -11.72
N PHE A 441 -11.66 20.42 -11.79
CA PHE A 441 -12.58 19.40 -11.28
C PHE A 441 -12.34 18.03 -11.90
N VAL A 442 -12.08 18.00 -13.22
CA VAL A 442 -11.75 16.80 -13.98
C VAL A 442 -10.26 16.52 -13.88
N ASP A 443 -9.42 17.52 -14.15
CA ASP A 443 -7.96 17.35 -14.29
C ASP A 443 -7.32 16.80 -13.01
N TYR A 444 -7.71 17.29 -11.83
CA TYR A 444 -7.21 16.80 -10.55
C TYR A 444 -8.12 15.73 -9.91
N SER A 445 -9.10 15.24 -10.66
CA SER A 445 -10.11 14.28 -10.19
C SER A 445 -10.78 14.75 -8.89
N LEU A 446 -11.14 16.03 -8.82
CA LEU A 446 -11.78 16.62 -7.63
C LEU A 446 -13.22 16.13 -7.45
N TRP A 447 -13.82 15.52 -8.47
CA TRP A 447 -15.10 14.79 -8.38
C TRP A 447 -15.15 13.75 -7.25
N ARG A 448 -13.98 13.32 -6.76
CA ARG A 448 -13.85 12.39 -5.62
C ARG A 448 -14.18 13.03 -4.27
N TRP A 449 -14.47 14.31 -4.19
CA TRP A 449 -14.85 15.02 -2.97
C TRP A 449 -16.12 15.84 -3.22
N ARG A 450 -17.06 15.83 -2.26
CA ARG A 450 -18.34 16.51 -2.39
C ARG A 450 -18.57 17.56 -1.31
#